data_AF-A0A354M8H6-F1
#
_entry.id   AF-A0A354M8H6-F1
#
_cell.length_a   1.000
_cell.length_b   1.000
_cell.length_c   1.000
_cell.angle_alpha   90.00
_cell.angle_beta   90.00
_cell.angle_gamma   90.00
#
_symmetry.space_group_name_H-M   'P 1'
#
loop_
_entity.id
_entity.type
_entity.pdbx_description
1 polymer ?
#
loop_
_entity_poly.entity_id
_entity_poly.type
_entity_poly.pdbx_seq_one_letter_code
_entity_poly.pdbx_strand_id
1 'polypeptide(L)'
;MSEKSVGFAIGNLRARENRLLKKNDLSGFAAANNVTELARMLRDKGIGKTDGADVPVLLHEDAEEMWKYLTNNAPDTAAFAPFLCENDFHNYKAVLKGIIRGREYESLLILPASVELSALEKAVKEKRFDLLPDYMQKPAAEAYDVLVKSGDSQLADCITDAGCMSAQRLLAEKSKNTVIKDLITVSVFYKNIKAALRAAKTGRSAQFIESTLTETGVVSKKAMVTAALV
;
A
#
# COMPACT_ATOMS: atom_id res chain seq x y z
N MET A 1 12.64 10.89 25.88
CA MET A 1 11.51 11.64 25.28
C MET A 1 10.30 11.37 26.15
N SER A 2 9.54 12.38 26.57
CA SER A 2 8.31 12.14 27.33
C SER A 2 7.36 11.28 26.50
N GLU A 3 6.68 10.34 27.13
CA GLU A 3 5.59 9.59 26.52
C GLU A 3 4.58 10.59 25.95
N LYS A 4 4.32 10.54 24.64
CA LYS A 4 3.41 11.48 23.99
C LYS A 4 2.00 11.17 24.47
N SER A 5 1.36 12.11 25.15
CA SER A 5 -0.01 11.90 25.63
C SER A 5 -1.00 11.77 24.47
N VAL A 6 -1.93 10.82 24.59
CA VAL A 6 -3.06 10.66 23.65
C VAL A 6 -3.84 11.96 23.47
N GLY A 7 -4.02 12.75 24.53
CA GLY A 7 -4.70 14.04 24.46
C GLY A 7 -3.97 15.07 23.58
N PHE A 8 -2.64 15.10 23.65
CA PHE A 8 -1.80 15.95 22.79
C PHE A 8 -1.89 15.52 21.32
N ALA A 9 -1.83 14.21 21.06
CA ALA A 9 -1.96 13.66 19.71
C ALA A 9 -3.32 13.99 19.09
N ILE A 10 -4.41 13.83 19.85
CA ILE A 10 -5.77 14.19 19.42
C ILE A 10 -5.88 15.69 19.15
N GLY A 11 -5.40 16.56 20.05
CA GLY A 11 -5.46 18.00 19.86
C GLY A 11 -4.74 18.46 18.59
N ASN A 12 -3.54 17.94 18.33
CA ASN A 12 -2.80 18.21 17.10
C ASN A 12 -3.54 17.69 15.86
N LEU A 13 -4.12 16.49 15.93
CA LEU A 13 -4.85 15.90 14.81
C LEU A 13 -6.08 16.74 14.45
N ARG A 14 -6.88 17.14 15.45
CA ARG A 14 -8.06 18.00 15.26
C ARG A 14 -7.70 19.34 14.64
N ALA A 15 -6.58 19.95 15.04
CA ALA A 15 -6.11 21.18 14.41
C ALA A 15 -5.79 20.97 12.92
N ARG A 16 -5.20 19.82 12.56
CA ARG A 16 -4.82 19.47 11.18
C ARG A 16 -6.00 19.05 10.31
N GLU A 17 -7.09 18.52 10.87
CA GLU A 17 -8.32 18.18 10.13
C GLU A 17 -8.90 19.38 9.36
N ASN A 18 -8.67 20.62 9.83
CA ASN A 18 -9.09 21.83 9.12
C ASN A 18 -8.42 22.04 7.76
N ARG A 19 -7.31 21.34 7.49
CA ARG A 19 -6.58 21.38 6.21
C ARG A 19 -7.06 20.34 5.21
N LEU A 20 -8.00 19.47 5.59
CA LEU A 20 -8.54 18.47 4.66
C LEU A 20 -9.25 19.14 3.49
N LEU A 21 -9.00 18.59 2.30
CA LEU A 21 -9.63 19.04 1.06
C LEU A 21 -11.14 18.84 1.13
N LYS A 22 -11.88 19.89 0.81
CA LYS A 22 -13.34 19.89 0.73
C LYS A 22 -13.78 19.65 -0.70
N LYS A 23 -15.07 19.36 -0.88
CA LYS A 23 -15.68 19.13 -2.20
C LYS A 23 -15.36 20.26 -3.20
N ASN A 24 -15.44 21.51 -2.77
CA ASN A 24 -15.15 22.66 -3.64
C ASN A 24 -13.68 22.71 -4.08
N ASP A 25 -12.75 22.26 -3.24
CA ASP A 25 -11.34 22.21 -3.59
C ASP A 25 -11.12 21.18 -4.71
N LEU A 26 -11.71 20.00 -4.57
CA LEU A 26 -11.65 18.94 -5.59
C LEU A 26 -12.30 19.36 -6.90
N SER A 27 -13.46 20.04 -6.84
CA SER A 27 -14.11 20.60 -8.03
C SER A 27 -13.25 21.67 -8.70
N GLY A 28 -12.57 22.51 -7.92
CA GLY A 28 -11.61 23.48 -8.45
C GLY A 28 -10.43 22.80 -9.15
N PHE A 29 -9.83 21.78 -8.51
CA PHE A 29 -8.73 21.02 -9.10
C PHE A 29 -9.12 20.36 -10.43
N ALA A 30 -10.31 19.78 -10.50
CA ALA A 30 -10.83 19.16 -11.72
C ALA A 30 -11.09 20.17 -12.86
N ALA A 31 -11.29 21.44 -12.52
CA ALA A 31 -11.52 22.53 -13.48
C ALA A 31 -10.24 23.29 -13.85
N ALA A 32 -9.07 22.88 -13.34
CA ALA A 32 -7.80 23.51 -13.69
C ALA A 32 -7.52 23.40 -15.20
N ASN A 33 -7.07 24.48 -15.82
CA ASN A 33 -6.85 24.55 -17.26
C ASN A 33 -5.65 23.71 -17.72
N ASN A 34 -4.69 23.48 -16.82
CA ASN A 34 -3.50 22.67 -17.08
C ASN A 34 -2.84 22.20 -15.77
N VAL A 35 -1.84 21.32 -15.90
CA VAL A 35 -1.11 20.73 -14.76
C VAL A 35 -0.34 21.77 -13.96
N THR A 36 0.15 22.84 -14.59
CA THR A 36 0.86 23.94 -13.90
C THR A 36 -0.08 24.70 -12.98
N GLU A 37 -1.29 25.00 -13.43
CA GLU A 37 -2.32 25.61 -12.60
C GLU A 37 -2.71 24.69 -11.44
N LEU A 38 -2.91 23.39 -11.71
CA LEU A 38 -3.20 22.41 -10.67
C LEU A 38 -2.09 22.36 -9.61
N ALA A 39 -0.82 22.34 -10.02
CA ALA A 39 0.33 22.35 -9.12
C ALA A 39 0.33 23.59 -8.22
N ARG A 40 0.01 24.77 -8.77
CA ARG A 40 -0.15 26.00 -7.98
C ARG A 40 -1.31 25.90 -6.99
N MET A 41 -2.47 25.41 -7.42
CA MET A 41 -3.64 25.24 -6.55
C MET A 41 -3.39 24.26 -5.39
N LEU A 42 -2.62 23.19 -5.63
CA LEU A 42 -2.18 22.26 -4.59
C LEU A 42 -1.28 22.95 -3.56
N ARG A 43 -0.29 23.74 -4.01
CA ARG A 43 0.58 24.53 -3.13
C ARG A 43 -0.21 25.55 -2.31
N ASP A 44 -1.20 26.22 -2.90
CA ASP A 44 -2.08 27.15 -2.18
C ASP A 44 -2.88 26.46 -1.06
N LYS A 45 -3.14 25.14 -1.19
CA LYS A 45 -3.71 24.30 -0.14
C LYS A 45 -2.68 23.73 0.83
N GLY A 46 -1.41 24.04 0.64
CA GLY A 46 -0.29 23.56 1.43
C GLY A 46 0.03 22.09 1.18
N ILE A 47 -0.24 21.59 -0.03
CA ILE A 47 0.15 20.26 -0.52
C ILE A 47 1.43 20.44 -1.34
N GLY A 48 2.55 19.96 -0.81
CA GLY A 48 3.88 20.22 -1.34
C GLY A 48 4.33 21.67 -1.11
N LYS A 49 5.63 21.91 -1.22
CA LYS A 49 6.27 23.20 -0.87
C LYS A 49 7.17 23.73 -1.98
N THR A 50 7.73 22.84 -2.81
CA THR A 50 8.69 23.25 -3.83
C THR A 50 8.00 24.02 -4.94
N ASP A 51 8.39 25.28 -5.12
CA ASP A 51 7.86 26.09 -6.22
C ASP A 51 8.37 25.58 -7.56
N GLY A 52 7.51 25.65 -8.58
CA GLY A 52 7.79 25.10 -9.91
C GLY A 52 7.81 23.56 -10.00
N ALA A 53 7.66 22.83 -8.90
CA ALA A 53 7.54 21.38 -8.92
C ALA A 53 6.23 20.93 -9.60
N ASP A 54 6.28 19.75 -10.22
CA ASP A 54 5.12 19.12 -10.83
C ASP A 54 4.22 18.47 -9.76
N VAL A 55 3.02 18.06 -10.19
CA VAL A 55 2.02 17.47 -9.29
C VAL A 55 2.55 16.20 -8.58
N PRO A 56 3.17 15.22 -9.27
CA PRO A 56 3.76 14.06 -8.61
C PRO A 56 4.75 14.40 -7.49
N VAL A 57 5.67 15.35 -7.71
CA VAL A 57 6.64 15.76 -6.69
C VAL A 57 5.94 16.40 -5.49
N LEU A 58 4.97 17.30 -5.73
CA LEU A 58 4.22 17.94 -4.64
C LEU A 58 3.44 16.94 -3.78
N LEU A 59 2.81 15.94 -4.41
CA LEU A 59 2.10 14.89 -3.69
C LEU A 59 3.05 13.98 -2.89
N HIS A 60 4.24 13.72 -3.42
CA HIS A 60 5.27 12.97 -2.71
C HIS A 60 5.77 13.73 -1.47
N GLU A 61 6.07 15.02 -1.62
CA GLU A 61 6.46 15.90 -0.50
C GLU A 61 5.40 15.95 0.61
N ASP A 62 4.12 16.07 0.25
CA ASP A 62 3.02 16.09 1.21
C ASP A 62 2.87 14.75 1.93
N ALA A 63 3.04 13.62 1.23
CA ALA A 63 3.03 12.29 1.83
C ALA A 63 4.17 12.10 2.85
N GLU A 64 5.38 12.54 2.53
CA GLU A 64 6.51 12.53 3.46
C GLU A 64 6.26 13.41 4.69
N GLU A 65 5.74 14.62 4.50
CA GLU A 65 5.42 15.53 5.59
C GLU A 65 4.31 14.98 6.49
N MET A 66 3.28 14.38 5.90
CA MET A 66 2.22 13.69 6.63
C MET A 66 2.81 12.55 7.46
N TRP A 67 3.73 11.78 6.92
CA TRP A 67 4.37 10.70 7.66
C TRP A 67 5.24 11.20 8.83
N LYS A 68 6.08 12.22 8.58
CA LYS A 68 6.86 12.90 9.62
C LYS A 68 5.93 13.43 10.72
N TYR A 69 4.79 14.00 10.34
CA TYR A 69 3.79 14.46 11.30
C TYR A 69 3.20 13.31 12.12
N LEU A 70 2.76 12.22 11.50
CA LEU A 70 2.17 11.06 12.19
C LEU A 70 3.17 10.48 13.20
N THR A 71 4.41 10.23 12.78
CA THR A 71 5.46 9.68 13.65
C THR A 71 5.87 10.64 14.77
N ASN A 72 5.88 11.95 14.51
CA ASN A 72 6.18 12.96 15.52
C ASN A 72 5.07 13.14 16.55
N ASN A 73 3.80 12.85 16.22
CA ASN A 73 2.68 13.11 17.12
C ASN A 73 2.03 11.85 17.71
N ALA A 74 2.15 10.70 17.06
CA ALA A 74 1.51 9.48 17.53
C ALA A 74 2.15 8.95 18.83
N PRO A 75 1.33 8.48 19.78
CA PRO A 75 1.79 7.84 21.02
C PRO A 75 2.42 6.47 20.75
N ASP A 76 1.91 5.76 19.75
CA ASP A 76 2.42 4.46 19.30
C ASP A 76 2.45 4.45 17.77
N THR A 77 3.64 4.38 17.19
CA THR A 77 3.84 4.31 15.74
C THR A 77 3.71 2.89 15.20
N ALA A 78 3.79 1.86 16.05
CA ALA A 78 3.61 0.47 15.64
C ALA A 78 2.17 0.20 15.17
N ALA A 79 1.21 1.00 15.65
CA ALA A 79 -0.17 1.03 15.17
C ALA A 79 -0.28 1.28 13.64
N PHE A 80 0.73 1.90 13.01
CA PHE A 80 0.73 2.16 11.57
C PHE A 80 1.26 1.01 10.71
N ALA A 81 1.87 -0.02 11.31
CA ALA A 81 2.48 -1.14 10.58
C ALA A 81 1.54 -1.83 9.56
N PRO A 82 0.24 -2.07 9.85
CA PRO A 82 -0.68 -2.69 8.89
C PRO A 82 -0.95 -1.83 7.64
N PHE A 83 -0.71 -0.51 7.73
CA PHE A 83 -0.87 0.40 6.60
C PHE A 83 0.43 0.52 5.82
N LEU A 84 1.57 0.63 6.53
CA LEU A 84 2.88 0.75 5.90
C LEU A 84 3.29 -0.48 5.09
N CYS A 85 2.91 -1.69 5.54
CA CYS A 85 3.30 -2.88 4.79
C CYS A 85 2.72 -2.91 3.37
N GLU A 86 1.64 -2.16 3.10
CA GLU A 86 1.11 -2.01 1.74
C GLU A 86 2.12 -1.36 0.79
N ASN A 87 2.87 -0.37 1.28
CA ASN A 87 3.95 0.27 0.53
C ASN A 87 5.12 -0.70 0.34
N ASP A 88 5.46 -1.52 1.34
CA ASP A 88 6.52 -2.54 1.21
C ASP A 88 6.21 -3.52 0.06
N PHE A 89 4.98 -4.05 0.02
CA PHE A 89 4.57 -4.97 -1.04
C PHE A 89 4.43 -4.28 -2.40
N HIS A 90 3.96 -3.03 -2.45
CA HIS A 90 3.95 -2.25 -3.69
C HIS A 90 5.37 -2.06 -4.24
N ASN A 91 6.29 -1.62 -3.38
CA ASN A 91 7.69 -1.40 -3.75
C ASN A 91 8.36 -2.70 -4.19
N TYR A 92 8.08 -3.81 -3.49
CA TYR A 92 8.57 -5.12 -3.91
C TYR A 92 8.10 -5.49 -5.33
N LYS A 93 6.83 -5.25 -5.70
CA LYS A 93 6.33 -5.50 -7.07
C LYS A 93 7.06 -4.66 -8.10
N ALA A 94 7.27 -3.38 -7.80
CA ALA A 94 7.97 -2.46 -8.69
C ALA A 94 9.43 -2.90 -8.92
N VAL A 95 10.16 -3.18 -7.84
CA VAL A 95 11.55 -3.67 -7.85
C VAL A 95 11.66 -5.01 -8.59
N LEU A 96 10.79 -5.98 -8.26
CA LEU A 96 10.77 -7.31 -8.88
C LEU A 96 10.60 -7.21 -10.40
N LYS A 97 9.58 -6.49 -10.86
CA LYS A 97 9.30 -6.34 -12.29
C LYS A 97 10.37 -5.52 -13.00
N GLY A 98 10.85 -4.46 -12.38
CA GLY A 98 11.88 -3.59 -12.91
C GLY A 98 13.17 -4.36 -13.18
N ILE A 99 13.66 -5.10 -12.18
CA ILE A 99 14.88 -5.91 -12.31
C ILE A 99 14.71 -7.04 -13.33
N ILE A 100 13.63 -7.84 -13.23
CA ILE A 100 13.44 -9.00 -14.13
C ILE A 100 13.23 -8.55 -15.59
N ARG A 101 12.66 -7.37 -15.83
CA ARG A 101 12.38 -6.85 -17.18
C ARG A 101 13.39 -5.81 -17.67
N GLY A 102 14.39 -5.46 -16.87
CA GLY A 102 15.37 -4.41 -17.19
C GLY A 102 14.72 -3.04 -17.45
N ARG A 103 13.78 -2.62 -16.60
CA ARG A 103 13.08 -1.32 -16.69
C ARG A 103 13.31 -0.50 -15.43
N GLU A 104 13.37 0.82 -15.59
CA GLU A 104 13.36 1.76 -14.47
C GLU A 104 12.07 1.62 -13.65
N TYR A 105 12.20 1.72 -12.33
CA TYR A 105 11.10 1.51 -11.37
C TYR A 105 11.14 2.49 -10.20
N GLU A 106 12.19 3.29 -10.07
CA GLU A 106 12.47 4.17 -8.94
C GLU A 106 11.36 5.20 -8.74
N SER A 107 10.82 5.73 -9.85
CA SER A 107 9.69 6.66 -9.85
C SER A 107 8.36 6.03 -9.43
N LEU A 108 8.27 4.70 -9.36
CA LEU A 108 7.09 3.95 -8.93
C LEU A 108 7.14 3.59 -7.44
N LEU A 109 8.27 3.83 -6.77
CA LEU A 109 8.44 3.52 -5.36
C LEU A 109 7.69 4.52 -4.49
N ILE A 110 7.06 4.01 -3.44
CA ILE A 110 6.26 4.77 -2.51
C ILE A 110 6.95 4.78 -1.15
N LEU A 111 7.16 5.98 -0.63
CA LEU A 111 7.58 6.21 0.75
C LEU A 111 6.44 6.88 1.52
N PRO A 112 6.34 6.66 2.83
CA PRO A 112 7.21 5.83 3.69
C PRO A 112 7.04 4.32 3.46
N ALA A 113 8.09 3.54 3.75
CA ALA A 113 8.06 2.08 3.76
C ALA A 113 8.79 1.57 5.03
N SER A 114 8.48 0.36 5.47
CA SER A 114 9.17 -0.28 6.60
C SER A 114 10.39 -1.10 6.16
N VAL A 115 10.41 -1.51 4.89
CA VAL A 115 11.54 -2.24 4.30
C VAL A 115 12.41 -1.27 3.51
N GLU A 116 13.71 -1.27 3.83
CA GLU A 116 14.71 -0.52 3.09
C GLU A 116 14.72 -0.93 1.61
N LEU A 117 14.75 0.07 0.71
CA LEU A 117 14.72 -0.18 -0.73
C LEU A 117 15.90 -1.05 -1.19
N SER A 118 17.09 -0.83 -0.61
CA SER A 118 18.28 -1.63 -0.87
C SER A 118 18.11 -3.10 -0.48
N ALA A 119 17.33 -3.41 0.56
CA ALA A 119 17.01 -4.77 0.96
C ALA A 119 16.06 -5.44 -0.04
N LEU A 120 15.06 -4.72 -0.55
CA LEU A 120 14.18 -5.21 -1.62
C LEU A 120 14.97 -5.55 -2.88
N GLU A 121 15.86 -4.64 -3.30
CA GLU A 121 16.70 -4.86 -4.48
C GLU A 121 17.62 -6.06 -4.31
N LYS A 122 18.29 -6.17 -3.16
CA LYS A 122 19.19 -7.28 -2.86
C LYS A 122 18.43 -8.60 -2.81
N ALA A 123 17.25 -8.63 -2.21
CA ALA A 123 16.40 -9.81 -2.17
C ALA A 123 16.06 -10.32 -3.58
N VAL A 124 15.75 -9.42 -4.52
CA VAL A 124 15.44 -9.81 -5.91
C VAL A 124 16.70 -10.18 -6.70
N LYS A 125 17.78 -9.38 -6.64
CA LYS A 125 19.02 -9.59 -7.41
C LYS A 125 19.74 -10.87 -6.98
N GLU A 126 19.81 -11.14 -5.68
CA GLU A 126 20.58 -12.24 -5.11
C GLU A 126 19.71 -13.43 -4.68
N LYS A 127 18.38 -13.36 -4.87
CA LYS A 127 17.41 -14.37 -4.39
C LYS A 127 17.48 -14.58 -2.87
N ARG A 128 17.78 -13.52 -2.14
CA ARG A 128 17.97 -13.49 -0.67
C ARG A 128 16.71 -12.96 0.02
N PHE A 129 15.61 -13.71 -0.09
CA PHE A 129 14.32 -13.31 0.50
C PHE A 129 14.32 -13.36 2.04
N ASP A 130 15.29 -14.04 2.65
CA ASP A 130 15.56 -14.03 4.09
C ASP A 130 15.94 -12.64 4.62
N LEU A 131 16.33 -11.71 3.74
CA LEU A 131 16.58 -10.30 4.09
C LEU A 131 15.30 -9.49 4.30
N LEU A 132 14.15 -10.03 3.90
CA LEU A 132 12.85 -9.37 4.04
C LEU A 132 12.19 -9.76 5.37
N PRO A 133 11.27 -8.94 5.90
CA PRO A 133 10.47 -9.33 7.06
C PRO A 133 9.74 -10.65 6.83
N ASP A 134 9.55 -11.45 7.89
CA ASP A 134 8.96 -12.80 7.83
C ASP A 134 7.67 -12.86 7.00
N TYR A 135 6.82 -11.84 7.11
CA TYR A 135 5.54 -11.78 6.40
C TYR A 135 5.68 -11.59 4.87
N MET A 136 6.85 -11.17 4.37
CA MET A 136 7.13 -10.98 2.94
C MET A 136 7.90 -12.14 2.32
N GLN A 137 8.70 -12.89 3.09
CA GLN A 137 9.69 -13.81 2.52
C GLN A 137 9.07 -14.83 1.55
N LYS A 138 8.01 -15.52 2.01
CA LYS A 138 7.29 -16.52 1.21
C LYS A 138 6.62 -15.92 -0.04
N PRO A 139 5.73 -14.92 0.07
CA PRO A 139 5.07 -14.35 -1.12
C PRO A 139 6.07 -13.71 -2.09
N ALA A 140 7.17 -13.12 -1.59
CA ALA A 140 8.24 -12.62 -2.43
C ALA A 140 8.91 -13.75 -3.24
N ALA A 141 9.34 -14.82 -2.57
CA ALA A 141 9.96 -15.96 -3.23
C ALA A 141 9.04 -16.61 -4.28
N GLU A 142 7.77 -16.81 -3.95
CA GLU A 142 6.77 -17.40 -4.85
C GLU A 142 6.49 -16.50 -6.06
N ALA A 143 6.34 -15.18 -5.86
CA ALA A 143 6.12 -14.23 -6.94
C ALA A 143 7.34 -14.13 -7.88
N TYR A 144 8.55 -14.14 -7.32
CA TYR A 144 9.78 -14.19 -8.10
C TYR A 144 9.82 -15.45 -8.98
N ASP A 145 9.59 -16.61 -8.39
CA ASP A 145 9.64 -17.90 -9.08
C ASP A 145 8.65 -17.97 -10.24
N VAL A 146 7.40 -17.54 -10.00
CA VAL A 146 6.38 -17.44 -11.05
C VAL A 146 6.87 -16.53 -12.17
N LEU A 147 7.32 -15.32 -11.84
CA LEU A 147 7.69 -14.34 -12.84
C LEU A 147 8.85 -14.82 -13.71
N VAL A 148 9.87 -15.46 -13.11
CA VAL A 148 11.04 -15.96 -13.83
C VAL A 148 10.71 -17.22 -14.66
N LYS A 149 9.90 -18.15 -14.13
CA LYS A 149 9.62 -19.43 -14.80
C LYS A 149 8.60 -19.31 -15.92
N SER A 150 7.54 -18.52 -15.74
CA SER A 150 6.42 -18.44 -16.69
C SER A 150 6.27 -17.08 -17.36
N GLY A 151 6.90 -16.03 -16.84
CA GLY A 151 6.67 -14.66 -17.30
C GLY A 151 5.30 -14.08 -16.90
N ASP A 152 4.46 -14.84 -16.19
CA ASP A 152 3.10 -14.41 -15.80
C ASP A 152 3.16 -13.36 -14.68
N SER A 153 3.29 -12.09 -15.08
CA SER A 153 3.33 -10.97 -14.15
C SER A 153 2.02 -10.74 -13.42
N GLN A 154 0.90 -11.19 -13.97
CA GLN A 154 -0.39 -11.08 -13.30
C GLN A 154 -0.47 -12.06 -12.13
N LEU A 155 0.01 -13.29 -12.31
CA LEU A 155 0.07 -14.26 -11.23
C LEU A 155 1.06 -13.82 -10.14
N ALA A 156 2.23 -13.29 -10.52
CA ALA A 156 3.19 -12.74 -9.55
C ALA A 156 2.59 -11.58 -8.73
N ASP A 157 1.85 -10.68 -9.36
CA ASP A 157 1.12 -9.61 -8.66
C ASP A 157 0.09 -10.18 -7.68
N CYS A 158 -0.69 -11.17 -8.11
CA CYS A 158 -1.71 -11.77 -7.27
C CYS A 158 -1.15 -12.46 -6.02
N ILE A 159 -0.02 -13.17 -6.15
CA ILE A 159 0.69 -13.77 -5.01
C ILE A 159 1.15 -12.68 -4.04
N THR A 160 1.73 -11.62 -4.58
CA THR A 160 2.25 -10.50 -3.79
C THR A 160 1.12 -9.75 -3.07
N ASP A 161 0.00 -9.52 -3.75
CA ASP A 161 -1.20 -8.88 -3.18
C ASP A 161 -1.84 -9.76 -2.09
N ALA A 162 -1.90 -11.08 -2.28
CA ALA A 162 -2.36 -12.02 -1.26
C ALA A 162 -1.44 -12.04 -0.02
N GLY A 163 -0.13 -11.98 -0.24
CA GLY A 163 0.88 -11.80 0.80
C GLY A 163 0.65 -10.50 1.59
N CYS A 164 0.41 -9.39 0.88
CA CYS A 164 0.09 -8.09 1.47
C CYS A 164 -1.16 -8.18 2.36
N MET A 165 -2.27 -8.69 1.84
CA MET A 165 -3.51 -8.85 2.61
C MET A 165 -3.32 -9.71 3.87
N SER A 166 -2.54 -10.78 3.78
CA SER A 166 -2.20 -11.64 4.92
C SER A 166 -1.34 -10.91 5.96
N ALA A 167 -0.34 -10.14 5.50
CA ALA A 167 0.52 -9.33 6.36
C ALA A 167 -0.26 -8.23 7.07
N GLN A 168 -1.14 -7.51 6.35
CA GLN A 168 -2.01 -6.48 6.93
C GLN A 168 -2.84 -7.05 8.08
N ARG A 169 -3.48 -8.21 7.87
CA ARG A 169 -4.24 -8.88 8.94
C ARG A 169 -3.37 -9.28 10.12
N LEU A 170 -2.22 -9.92 9.87
CA LEU A 170 -1.30 -10.34 10.93
C LEU A 170 -0.84 -9.14 11.78
N LEU A 171 -0.44 -8.05 11.13
CA LEU A 171 0.01 -6.84 11.81
C LEU A 171 -1.14 -6.16 12.56
N ALA A 172 -2.35 -6.18 12.01
CA ALA A 172 -3.54 -5.62 12.66
C ALA A 172 -3.89 -6.38 13.94
N GLU A 173 -3.83 -7.72 13.93
CA GLU A 173 -4.01 -8.53 15.15
C GLU A 173 -2.93 -8.22 16.20
N LYS A 174 -1.67 -8.06 15.78
CA LYS A 174 -0.56 -7.68 16.67
C LYS A 174 -0.74 -6.31 17.31
N SER A 175 -1.44 -5.38 16.66
CA SER A 175 -1.72 -4.04 17.21
C SER A 175 -2.60 -4.07 18.46
N LYS A 176 -3.37 -5.15 18.68
CA LYS A 176 -4.37 -5.28 19.76
C LYS A 176 -5.40 -4.14 19.80
N ASN A 177 -5.54 -3.39 18.72
CA ASN A 177 -6.48 -2.29 18.58
C ASN A 177 -7.67 -2.73 17.72
N THR A 178 -8.86 -2.75 18.31
CA THR A 178 -10.08 -3.23 17.64
C THR A 178 -10.44 -2.39 16.41
N VAL A 179 -10.27 -1.07 16.47
CA VAL A 179 -10.56 -0.17 15.34
C VAL A 179 -9.63 -0.47 14.16
N ILE A 180 -8.33 -0.68 14.42
CA ILE A 180 -7.36 -1.04 13.38
C ILE A 180 -7.69 -2.40 12.79
N LYS A 181 -8.01 -3.38 13.65
CA LYS A 181 -8.42 -4.72 13.22
C LYS A 181 -9.65 -4.69 12.32
N ASP A 182 -10.70 -3.97 12.70
CA ASP A 182 -11.94 -3.87 11.93
C ASP A 182 -11.71 -3.15 10.61
N LEU A 183 -10.97 -2.03 10.63
CA LEU A 183 -10.64 -1.27 9.43
C LEU A 183 -9.85 -2.11 8.42
N ILE A 184 -8.83 -2.83 8.88
CA ILE A 184 -8.03 -3.71 8.01
C ILE A 184 -8.87 -4.88 7.51
N THR A 185 -9.73 -5.46 8.35
CA THR A 185 -10.63 -6.56 7.94
C THR A 185 -11.55 -6.13 6.81
N VAL A 186 -12.18 -4.95 6.93
CA VAL A 186 -13.03 -4.37 5.88
C VAL A 186 -12.22 -4.04 4.62
N SER A 187 -11.03 -3.44 4.77
CA SER A 187 -10.14 -3.13 3.64
C SER A 187 -9.77 -4.39 2.86
N VAL A 188 -9.30 -5.45 3.54
CA VAL A 188 -8.93 -6.72 2.92
C VAL A 188 -10.15 -7.41 2.30
N PHE A 189 -11.33 -7.32 2.92
CA PHE A 189 -12.58 -7.83 2.33
C PHE A 189 -12.87 -7.21 0.96
N TYR A 190 -12.77 -5.88 0.82
CA TYR A 190 -12.96 -5.23 -0.47
C TYR A 190 -11.84 -5.56 -1.48
N LYS A 191 -10.60 -5.73 -1.02
CA LYS A 191 -9.49 -6.15 -1.88
C LYS A 191 -9.72 -7.57 -2.43
N ASN A 192 -10.19 -8.50 -1.59
CA ASN A 192 -10.60 -9.84 -2.03
C ASN A 192 -11.71 -9.80 -3.08
N ILE A 193 -12.76 -9.00 -2.87
CA ILE A 193 -13.84 -8.86 -3.86
C ILE A 193 -13.27 -8.38 -5.20
N LYS A 194 -12.41 -7.35 -5.19
CA LYS A 194 -11.77 -6.85 -6.42
C LYS A 194 -10.90 -7.91 -7.09
N ALA A 195 -10.14 -8.68 -6.32
CA ALA A 195 -9.30 -9.77 -6.83
C ALA A 195 -10.15 -10.87 -7.46
N ALA A 196 -11.22 -11.32 -6.78
CA ALA A 196 -12.17 -12.31 -7.26
C ALA A 196 -12.86 -11.86 -8.56
N LEU A 197 -13.38 -10.62 -8.60
CA LEU A 197 -14.00 -10.05 -9.80
C LEU A 197 -13.03 -9.96 -10.98
N ARG A 198 -11.76 -9.61 -10.72
CA ARG A 198 -10.73 -9.55 -11.77
C ARG A 198 -10.45 -10.96 -12.31
N ALA A 199 -10.29 -11.93 -11.43
CA ALA A 199 -10.00 -13.31 -11.80
C ALA A 199 -11.14 -13.93 -12.63
N ALA A 200 -12.39 -13.70 -12.22
CA ALA A 200 -13.60 -14.09 -12.95
C ALA A 200 -13.62 -13.53 -14.37
N LYS A 201 -13.41 -12.21 -14.52
CA LYS A 201 -13.35 -11.53 -15.83
C LYS A 201 -12.25 -12.04 -16.75
N THR A 202 -11.17 -12.58 -16.17
CA THR A 202 -10.03 -13.12 -16.92
C THR A 202 -10.08 -14.63 -17.12
N GLY A 203 -11.19 -15.30 -16.73
CA GLY A 203 -11.38 -16.74 -16.93
C GLY A 203 -10.34 -17.61 -16.21
N ARG A 204 -9.85 -17.17 -15.04
CA ARG A 204 -8.81 -17.90 -14.29
C ARG A 204 -9.40 -19.08 -13.53
N SER A 205 -8.57 -20.11 -13.30
CA SER A 205 -9.00 -21.35 -12.64
C SER A 205 -9.33 -21.15 -11.15
N ALA A 206 -10.12 -22.07 -10.57
CA ALA A 206 -10.43 -22.08 -9.14
C ALA A 206 -9.16 -22.02 -8.26
N GLN A 207 -8.15 -22.81 -8.63
CA GLN A 207 -6.86 -22.84 -7.92
C GLN A 207 -6.13 -21.50 -7.97
N PHE A 208 -6.20 -20.78 -9.10
CA PHE A 208 -5.66 -19.42 -9.20
C PHE A 208 -6.40 -18.49 -8.24
N ILE A 209 -7.73 -18.49 -8.26
CA ILE A 209 -8.53 -17.62 -7.39
C ILE A 209 -8.21 -17.91 -5.93
N GLU A 210 -8.13 -19.18 -5.55
CA GLU A 210 -7.72 -19.59 -4.22
C GLU A 210 -6.35 -19.05 -3.83
N SER A 211 -5.34 -19.05 -4.70
CA SER A 211 -4.03 -18.48 -4.34
C SER A 211 -4.03 -16.96 -4.21
N THR A 212 -5.00 -16.26 -4.83
CA THR A 212 -5.10 -14.79 -4.78
C THR A 212 -5.86 -14.22 -3.57
N LEU A 213 -6.68 -15.04 -2.90
CA LEU A 213 -7.59 -14.58 -1.84
C LEU A 213 -7.05 -14.88 -0.44
N THR A 214 -7.29 -13.97 0.50
CA THR A 214 -6.95 -14.13 1.92
C THR A 214 -8.22 -14.36 2.75
N GLU A 215 -8.19 -15.24 3.75
CA GLU A 215 -9.35 -15.40 4.65
C GLU A 215 -9.53 -14.15 5.50
N THR A 216 -10.76 -13.64 5.60
CA THR A 216 -11.08 -12.43 6.40
C THR A 216 -12.03 -12.71 7.55
N GLY A 217 -12.73 -13.85 7.55
CA GLY A 217 -13.76 -14.15 8.54
C GLY A 217 -15.09 -13.40 8.32
N VAL A 218 -15.19 -12.53 7.31
CA VAL A 218 -16.44 -11.83 6.94
C VAL A 218 -17.26 -12.68 5.97
N VAL A 219 -16.62 -13.13 4.89
CA VAL A 219 -17.17 -14.09 3.93
C VAL A 219 -16.08 -15.14 3.70
N SER A 220 -16.45 -16.40 3.76
CA SER A 220 -15.47 -17.48 3.62
C SER A 220 -14.80 -17.43 2.25
N LYS A 221 -13.50 -17.72 2.22
CA LYS A 221 -12.72 -17.79 0.98
C LYS A 221 -13.37 -18.72 -0.04
N LYS A 222 -13.89 -19.87 0.40
CA LYS A 222 -14.60 -20.85 -0.45
C LYS A 222 -15.83 -20.25 -1.14
N ALA A 223 -16.62 -19.46 -0.42
CA ALA A 223 -17.79 -18.81 -1.01
C ALA A 223 -17.40 -17.79 -2.08
N MET A 224 -16.33 -17.01 -1.84
CA MET A 224 -15.82 -16.06 -2.83
C MET A 224 -15.29 -16.75 -4.09
N VAL A 225 -14.53 -17.85 -3.94
CA VAL A 225 -14.02 -18.64 -5.07
C VAL A 225 -15.18 -19.17 -5.90
N THR A 226 -16.18 -19.77 -5.25
CA THR A 226 -17.37 -20.32 -5.92
C THR A 226 -18.10 -19.24 -6.72
N ALA A 227 -18.31 -18.06 -6.14
CA ALA A 227 -18.98 -16.95 -6.81
C ALA A 227 -18.19 -16.39 -8.01
N ALA A 228 -16.87 -16.48 -7.99
CA ALA A 228 -15.99 -15.97 -9.05
C ALA A 228 -15.82 -16.92 -10.25
N LEU A 229 -16.34 -18.15 -10.15
CA LEU A 229 -16.28 -19.16 -11.21
C LEU A 229 -17.56 -19.25 -12.06
N VAL A 230 -18.57 -18.45 -11.71
CA VAL A 230 -19.85 -18.33 -12.44
C VAL A 230 -19.71 -17.26 -13.53
#